data_AF-A0A9E3GXZ3-F1
#
_entry.id   AF-A0A9E3GXZ3-F1
#
_cell.length_a   1.000
_cell.length_b   1.000
_cell.length_c   1.000
_cell.angle_alpha   90.00
_cell.angle_beta   90.00
_cell.angle_gamma   90.00
#
_symmetry.space_group_name_H-M   'P 1'
#
loop_
_entity.id
_entity.type
_entity.pdbx_description
1 polymer ?
#
loop_
_entity_poly.entity_id
_entity_poly.type
_entity_poly.pdbx_seq_one_letter_code
_entity_poly.pdbx_strand_id
1 'polypeptide(L)'
;MHAKAAPGRWDDHQVLFEIEEDQHEIACSVSVAALAEAGPGHGARRWQLLEAFDRLRPRIERIARDRHRAAAGGPSRMIHVDAADLNDPAPAAPAAALRRSAAA
;
A
#
# COMPACT_ATOMS: atom_id res chain seq x y z
N MET A 1 -5.73 -16.19 -11.92
CA MET A 1 -6.02 -14.97 -12.69
C MET A 1 -5.05 -13.92 -12.17
N HIS A 2 -4.18 -13.38 -13.03
CA HIS A 2 -3.14 -12.44 -12.61
C HIS A 2 -3.75 -11.04 -12.46
N ALA A 3 -3.68 -10.47 -11.25
CA ALA A 3 -4.09 -9.10 -10.98
C ALA A 3 -3.35 -8.14 -11.92
N LYS A 4 -4.11 -7.35 -12.69
CA LYS A 4 -3.53 -6.33 -13.57
C LYS A 4 -3.49 -5.01 -12.82
N ALA A 5 -2.44 -4.82 -12.05
CA ALA A 5 -2.26 -3.58 -11.31
C ALA A 5 -1.97 -2.43 -12.31
N ALA A 6 -2.76 -1.35 -12.26
CA ALA A 6 -2.62 -0.21 -13.17
C ALA A 6 -1.24 0.46 -13.01
N PRO A 7 -0.64 1.04 -14.07
CA PRO A 7 0.61 1.79 -13.93
C PRO A 7 0.37 3.01 -13.02
N GLY A 8 1.29 3.25 -12.08
CA GLY A 8 1.20 4.39 -11.18
C GLY A 8 1.20 5.71 -11.95
N ARG A 9 0.16 6.53 -11.75
CA ARG A 9 0.03 7.87 -12.30
C ARG A 9 0.67 8.88 -11.34
N TRP A 10 1.62 9.63 -11.86
CA TRP A 10 2.22 10.74 -11.11
C TRP A 10 1.22 11.89 -10.93
N ASP A 11 1.16 12.43 -9.72
CA ASP A 11 0.33 13.56 -9.31
C ASP A 11 1.14 14.44 -8.36
N ASP A 12 1.92 15.39 -8.91
CA ASP A 12 2.87 16.32 -8.27
C ASP A 12 3.67 15.79 -7.06
N HIS A 13 3.02 15.58 -5.93
CA HIS A 13 3.59 15.13 -4.66
C HIS A 13 3.33 13.66 -4.32
N GLN A 14 2.62 12.92 -5.16
CA GLN A 14 2.25 11.52 -4.93
C GLN A 14 2.19 10.70 -6.23
N VAL A 15 2.23 9.39 -6.08
CA VAL A 15 1.94 8.42 -7.15
C VAL A 15 0.61 7.77 -6.81
N LEU A 16 -0.37 7.97 -7.69
CA LEU A 16 -1.70 7.36 -7.63
C LEU A 16 -1.67 6.03 -8.35
N PHE A 17 -2.26 4.99 -7.79
CA PHE A 17 -2.36 3.69 -8.44
C PHE A 17 -3.57 2.93 -7.91
N GLU A 18 -3.95 1.87 -8.61
CA GLU A 18 -5.08 1.03 -8.25
C GLU A 18 -4.59 -0.41 -8.08
N ILE A 19 -5.17 -1.07 -7.08
CA ILE A 19 -4.99 -2.50 -6.85
C ILE A 19 -6.34 -3.19 -6.89
N GLU A 20 -6.33 -4.44 -7.34
CA GLU A 20 -7.51 -5.30 -7.32
C GLU A 20 -7.40 -6.26 -6.12
N GLU A 21 -8.45 -6.32 -5.31
CA GLU A 21 -8.62 -7.29 -4.21
C GLU A 21 -10.08 -7.73 -4.15
N ASP A 22 -10.35 -9.03 -4.16
CA ASP A 22 -11.70 -9.61 -4.05
C ASP A 22 -12.73 -8.98 -5.02
N GLN A 23 -12.32 -8.70 -6.27
CA GLN A 23 -13.11 -8.03 -7.31
C GLN A 23 -13.44 -6.56 -7.05
N HIS A 24 -12.81 -5.94 -6.05
CA HIS A 24 -12.88 -4.50 -5.79
C HIS A 24 -11.60 -3.80 -6.22
N GLU A 25 -11.76 -2.69 -6.93
CA GLU A 25 -10.67 -1.75 -7.19
C GLU A 25 -10.50 -0.84 -5.96
N ILE A 26 -9.27 -0.79 -5.47
CA ILE A 26 -8.89 0.05 -4.34
C ILE A 26 -7.98 1.14 -4.88
N ALA A 27 -8.46 2.38 -4.80
CA ALA A 27 -7.66 3.55 -5.14
C ALA A 27 -6.61 3.77 -4.04
N CYS A 28 -5.35 3.94 -4.45
CA CYS A 28 -4.23 4.14 -3.55
C CYS A 28 -3.37 5.33 -3.97
N SER A 29 -2.71 5.95 -3.00
CA SER A 29 -1.66 6.93 -3.24
C SER A 29 -0.45 6.67 -2.36
N VAL A 30 0.74 6.92 -2.88
CA VAL A 30 1.98 6.91 -2.09
C VAL A 30 2.69 8.24 -2.28
N SER A 31 3.14 8.87 -1.19
CA SER A 31 3.80 10.17 -1.31
C SER A 31 5.19 10.04 -1.94
N VAL A 32 5.60 11.05 -2.68
CA VAL A 32 6.94 11.14 -3.26
C VAL A 32 8.02 11.18 -2.18
N ALA A 33 7.73 11.85 -1.06
CA ALA A 33 8.62 11.87 0.11
C ALA A 33 8.83 10.46 0.67
N ALA A 34 7.77 9.65 0.79
CA ALA A 34 7.86 8.28 1.25
C ALA A 34 8.72 7.40 0.31
N LEU A 35 8.55 7.57 -1.01
CA LEU A 35 9.38 6.87 -2.00
C LEU A 35 10.86 7.29 -1.94
N ALA A 36 11.12 8.58 -1.72
CA ALA A 36 12.48 9.10 -1.58
C ALA A 36 13.15 8.55 -0.31
N GLU A 37 12.46 8.60 0.83
CA GLU A 37 12.97 8.13 2.12
C GLU A 37 13.21 6.63 2.14
N ALA A 38 12.30 5.83 1.58
CA ALA A 38 12.44 4.37 1.49
C ALA A 38 13.33 3.90 0.33
N GLY A 39 13.92 4.82 -0.44
CA GLY A 39 14.60 4.51 -1.69
C GLY A 39 15.82 5.39 -1.96
N PRO A 40 15.82 6.16 -3.07
CA PRO A 40 17.01 6.86 -3.58
C PRO A 40 17.50 8.04 -2.72
N GLY A 41 16.74 8.46 -1.70
CA GLY A 41 17.03 9.62 -0.87
C GLY A 41 16.46 10.94 -1.42
N HIS A 42 16.64 12.01 -0.65
CA HIS A 42 16.15 13.34 -0.99
C HIS A 42 16.78 13.88 -2.28
N GLY A 43 15.99 14.59 -3.10
CA GLY A 43 16.44 15.18 -4.37
C GLY A 43 16.45 14.20 -5.55
N ALA A 44 15.94 12.98 -5.36
CA ALA A 44 15.80 12.01 -6.43
C ALA A 44 14.94 12.52 -7.59
N ARG A 45 15.37 12.19 -8.81
CA ARG A 45 14.62 12.53 -10.03
C ARG A 45 13.36 11.69 -10.12
N ARG A 46 12.35 12.20 -10.82
CA ARG A 46 11.06 11.50 -11.05
C ARG A 46 11.22 10.05 -11.52
N TRP A 47 12.15 9.77 -12.44
CA TRP A 47 12.39 8.40 -12.93
C TRP A 47 12.95 7.47 -11.83
N GLN A 48 13.82 7.97 -10.95
CA GLN A 48 14.36 7.20 -9.82
C GLN A 48 13.26 6.87 -8.80
N LEU A 49 12.30 7.78 -8.65
CA LEU A 49 11.15 7.60 -7.76
C LEU A 49 10.14 6.61 -8.34
N LEU A 50 9.96 6.59 -9.67
CA LEU A 50 9.15 5.57 -10.34
C LEU A 50 9.82 4.19 -10.28
N GLU A 51 11.13 4.09 -10.45
CA GLU A 51 11.87 2.84 -10.22
C GLU A 51 11.78 2.38 -8.77
N ALA A 52 11.86 3.31 -7.81
CA ALA A 52 11.67 3.00 -6.40
C ALA A 52 10.24 2.55 -6.12
N PHE A 53 9.24 3.18 -6.74
CA PHE A 53 7.85 2.75 -6.67
C PHE A 53 7.71 1.31 -7.18
N ASP A 54 8.21 0.98 -8.37
CA ASP A 54 8.13 -0.37 -8.93
C ASP A 54 8.82 -1.41 -8.02
N ARG A 55 9.99 -1.06 -7.45
CA ARG A 55 10.70 -1.92 -6.49
C ARG A 55 9.92 -2.12 -5.18
N LEU A 56 9.29 -1.06 -4.67
CA LEU A 56 8.55 -1.07 -3.41
C LEU A 56 7.10 -1.52 -3.58
N ARG A 57 6.62 -1.66 -4.82
CA ARG A 57 5.24 -1.97 -5.16
C ARG A 57 4.69 -3.18 -4.41
N PRO A 58 5.36 -4.35 -4.32
CA PRO A 58 4.82 -5.48 -3.56
C PRO A 58 4.56 -5.16 -2.09
N ARG A 59 5.39 -4.30 -1.47
CA ARG A 59 5.23 -3.87 -0.08
C ARG A 59 4.09 -2.85 0.06
N ILE A 60 4.05 -1.86 -0.83
CA ILE A 60 2.98 -0.86 -0.90
C ILE A 60 1.61 -1.52 -1.05
N GLU A 61 1.48 -2.48 -1.97
CA GLU A 61 0.23 -3.19 -2.21
C GLU A 61 -0.20 -4.02 -0.99
N ARG A 62 0.74 -4.68 -0.30
CA ARG A 62 0.44 -5.41 0.94
C ARG A 62 -0.15 -4.49 2.01
N ILE A 63 0.49 -3.35 2.25
CA ILE A 63 0.04 -2.35 3.24
C ILE A 63 -1.36 -1.84 2.87
N ALA A 64 -1.60 -1.56 1.58
CA ALA A 64 -2.90 -1.13 1.11
C ALA A 64 -3.99 -2.18 1.34
N ARG A 65 -3.73 -3.46 1.04
CA ARG A 65 -4.66 -4.57 1.32
C ARG A 65 -4.93 -4.73 2.82
N ASP A 66 -3.90 -4.68 3.65
CA ASP A 66 -4.04 -4.81 5.09
C ASP A 66 -4.91 -3.68 5.67
N ARG A 67 -4.71 -2.44 5.20
CA ARG A 67 -5.54 -1.28 5.56
C ARG A 67 -6.96 -1.40 5.06
N HIS A 68 -7.17 -1.85 3.82
CA HIS A 68 -8.49 -2.08 3.24
C HIS A 68 -9.29 -3.10 4.06
N ARG A 69 -8.67 -4.24 4.40
CA ARG A 69 -9.28 -5.28 5.25
C ARG A 69 -9.59 -4.79 6.66
N ALA A 70 -8.70 -4.00 7.25
CA ALA A 70 -8.92 -3.41 8.58
C ALA A 70 -10.07 -2.38 8.59
N ALA A 71 -10.35 -1.73 7.47
CA ALA A 71 -11.41 -0.73 7.32
C ALA A 71 -12.82 -1.32 7.11
N ALA A 72 -13.00 -2.64 7.24
CA ALA A 72 -14.21 -3.40 6.94
C ALA A 72 -15.52 -2.66 7.29
N GLY A 73 -16.19 -2.12 6.25
CA GLY A 73 -17.53 -1.53 6.32
C GLY A 73 -17.61 -0.01 6.10
N GLY A 74 -16.48 0.70 6.00
CA GLY A 74 -16.46 2.13 5.67
C GLY A 74 -16.59 2.41 4.16
N PRO A 75 -17.00 3.63 3.74
CA PRO A 75 -16.95 4.01 2.33
C PRO A 75 -15.52 3.84 1.80
N SER A 76 -15.38 3.31 0.58
CA SER A 76 -14.10 3.12 -0.10
C SER A 76 -13.40 4.48 -0.20
N ARG A 77 -12.49 4.76 0.73
CA ARG A 77 -11.64 5.94 0.73
C ARG A 77 -10.30 5.54 0.14
N MET A 78 -9.72 6.45 -0.64
CA MET A 78 -8.37 6.29 -1.17
C MET A 78 -7.39 5.97 -0.04
N ILE A 79 -6.64 4.88 -0.19
CA ILE A 79 -5.64 4.46 0.80
C ILE A 79 -4.34 5.20 0.53
N HIS A 80 -3.96 6.06 1.46
CA HIS A 80 -2.63 6.70 1.43
C HIS A 80 -1.60 5.77 2.08
N VAL A 81 -0.41 5.64 1.49
CA VAL A 81 0.75 4.93 2.05
C VAL A 81 1.86 5.96 2.26
N ASP A 82 2.35 6.07 3.49
CA ASP A 82 3.34 7.06 3.89
C ASP A 82 4.73 6.46 4.16
N ALA A 83 5.68 7.30 4.58
CA ALA A 83 7.04 6.87 4.84
C ALA A 83 7.13 5.95 6.07
N ALA A 84 6.29 6.18 7.08
CA ALA A 84 6.27 5.33 8.26
C ALA A 84 5.82 3.92 7.88
N ASP A 85 4.81 3.79 7.03
CA ASP A 85 4.36 2.50 6.48
C ASP A 85 5.46 1.74 5.72
N LEU A 86 6.27 2.48 4.95
CA LEU A 86 7.38 1.92 4.18
C LEU A 86 8.65 1.67 5.00
N ASN A 87 8.75 2.28 6.18
CA ASN A 87 9.88 2.08 7.09
C ASN A 87 9.55 1.08 8.21
N ASP A 88 8.27 0.86 8.53
CA ASP A 88 7.82 -0.07 9.55
C ASP A 88 8.07 -1.52 9.10
N PRO A 89 8.97 -2.28 9.77
CA PRO A 89 9.13 -3.70 9.52
C PRO A 89 7.83 -4.40 9.95
N ALA A 90 6.92 -4.59 9.00
CA ALA A 90 5.57 -5.12 9.17
C ALA A 90 5.40 -6.01 10.42
N PRO A 91 4.36 -5.79 11.25
CA PRO A 91 4.05 -6.73 12.32
C PRO A 91 3.88 -8.12 11.69
N ALA A 92 4.64 -9.09 12.20
CA ALA A 92 4.72 -10.43 11.67
C ALA A 92 3.36 -11.15 11.74
N ALA A 93 2.55 -11.01 10.69
CA ALA A 93 1.23 -11.62 10.50
C ALA A 93 0.20 -11.29 11.61
N PRO A 94 -1.10 -11.23 11.28
CA PRO A 94 -2.13 -11.26 12.31
C PRO A 94 -1.99 -12.60 13.03
N ALA A 95 -1.64 -12.56 14.33
CA ALA A 95 -1.82 -13.70 15.21
C ALA A 95 -3.26 -14.18 15.02
N ALA A 96 -3.37 -15.37 14.43
CA ALA A 96 -4.63 -16.06 14.25
C ALA A 96 -5.48 -15.86 15.50
N ALA A 97 -6.69 -15.34 15.31
CA ALA A 97 -7.73 -15.32 16.31
C ALA A 97 -8.03 -16.78 16.72
N LEU A 98 -7.21 -17.29 17.64
CA LEU A 98 -7.47 -18.43 18.48
C LEU A 98 -7.91 -17.76 19.80
N ARG A 99 -9.19 -17.76 20.15
CA ARG A 99 -9.84 -18.95 20.65
C ARG A 99 -11.37 -18.87 20.52
N ARG A 100 -11.89 -19.92 19.86
CA ARG A 100 -13.07 -20.74 20.18
C ARG A 100 -14.14 -20.14 21.09
N SER A 101 -15.35 -20.18 20.55
CA SER A 101 -16.61 -20.52 21.21
C SER A 101 -16.45 -21.18 22.58
N ALA A 102 -17.11 -20.61 23.59
CA ALA A 102 -17.70 -21.39 24.67
C ALA A 102 -19.15 -20.94 24.80
N ALA A 103 -20.03 -21.66 24.10
CA ALA A 103 -21.39 -21.86 24.52
C ALA A 103 -21.38 -22.89 25.65
N ALA A 104 -21.92 -22.52 26.81
CA ALA A 104 -22.71 -23.36 27.71
C ALA A 104 -23.23 -22.47 28.85
#